data_AF-A0A7R9WF03-F1
#
_entry.id   AF-A0A7R9WF03-F1
#
_cell.length_a   1.000
_cell.length_b   1.000
_cell.length_c   1.000
_cell.angle_alpha   90.00
_cell.angle_beta   90.00
_cell.angle_gamma   90.00
#
_symmetry.space_group_name_H-M   'P 1'
#
loop_
_entity.id
_entity.type
_entity.pdbx_description
1 polymer ?
#
loop_
_entity_poly.entity_id
_entity_poly.type
_entity_poly.pdbx_seq_one_letter_code
_entity_poly.pdbx_strand_id
1 'polypeptide(L)'
;TNGGGQLESDRARKVSSTFSSALPFSADQVILSHTPLRDLVPRLGTSRVLIVGENCGAVARSYGFVKAEDVREFSARHPSLFPRRRAAAPDEAEEEDKDLTDDPVRAVLFFEDPEDLGETLQLVLDVLLTNGDPYGPRSLVDDAKSAQEVEVWFSNADLVYAGLARHPRMTQGSYRLCLQTLLASATTETGGRALEATTVGKPSRMTGEAALARLLRQTPGGTKAEDLEIWTVGDNPRSDVALAETMGWKSALVRTGIWDGQSEPAVKPTICVDSFGSLLDELLPCQKK
;
A
#
# COMPACT_ATOMS: atom_id res chain seq x y z
N THR A 1 1.23 -7.69 6.56
CA THR A 1 1.51 -6.39 7.20
C THR A 1 1.11 -5.28 6.25
N ASN A 2 0.66 -4.13 6.75
CA ASN A 2 0.41 -2.94 5.91
C ASN A 2 1.69 -2.12 5.64
N GLY A 3 2.85 -2.57 6.12
CA GLY A 3 4.14 -2.03 5.68
C GLY A 3 4.54 -2.57 4.29
N GLY A 4 5.34 -1.78 3.56
CA GLY A 4 5.70 -2.04 2.16
C GLY A 4 7.18 -1.73 1.84
N GLY A 5 7.42 -1.21 0.64
CA GLY A 5 8.72 -0.66 0.22
C GLY A 5 9.75 -1.63 -0.35
N GLN A 6 9.60 -2.94 -0.11
CA GLN A 6 10.61 -3.94 -0.49
C GLN A 6 9.97 -5.24 -1.00
N LEU A 7 10.78 -6.17 -1.49
CA LEU A 7 10.32 -7.52 -1.82
C LEU A 7 9.97 -8.33 -0.57
N GLU A 8 9.02 -9.27 -0.70
CA GLU A 8 8.69 -10.20 0.38
C GLU A 8 9.90 -11.01 0.83
N SER A 9 10.81 -11.36 -0.08
CA SER A 9 12.06 -12.06 0.22
C SER A 9 13.00 -11.26 1.10
N ASP A 10 13.13 -9.96 0.87
CA ASP A 10 14.00 -9.10 1.66
C ASP A 10 13.42 -8.87 3.05
N ARG A 11 12.09 -8.69 3.12
CA ARG A 11 11.40 -8.63 4.41
C ARG A 11 11.54 -9.93 5.18
N ALA A 12 11.38 -11.09 4.54
CA ALA A 12 11.53 -12.39 5.17
C ALA A 12 12.94 -12.59 5.72
N ARG A 13 13.98 -12.21 4.96
CA ARG A 13 15.38 -12.23 5.41
C ARG A 13 15.60 -11.32 6.62
N LYS A 14 15.07 -10.09 6.58
CA LYS A 14 15.16 -9.14 7.69
C LYS A 14 14.53 -9.69 8.96
N VAL A 15 13.30 -10.20 8.89
CA VAL A 15 12.60 -10.79 10.04
C VAL A 15 13.38 -12.00 10.59
N SER A 16 13.86 -12.88 9.72
CA SER A 16 14.68 -14.03 10.13
C SER A 16 15.94 -13.60 10.90
N SER A 17 16.61 -12.53 10.44
CA SER A 17 17.80 -12.00 11.08
C SER A 17 17.53 -11.40 12.47
N THR A 18 16.39 -10.75 12.66
CA THR A 18 15.96 -10.21 13.97
C THR A 18 15.86 -11.30 15.02
N PHE A 19 15.42 -12.50 14.64
CA PHE A 19 15.32 -13.67 15.52
C PHE A 19 16.55 -14.59 15.45
N SER A 20 17.72 -14.03 15.10
CA SER A 20 19.01 -14.74 15.04
C SER A 20 18.98 -16.03 14.21
N SER A 21 18.15 -16.07 13.15
CA SER A 21 17.92 -17.23 12.29
C SER A 21 17.35 -18.47 12.99
N ALA A 22 17.00 -18.40 14.27
CA ALA A 22 16.32 -19.50 14.98
C ALA A 22 14.92 -19.76 14.40
N LEU A 23 14.32 -18.74 13.79
CA LEU A 23 13.04 -18.80 13.09
C LEU A 23 13.23 -18.34 11.65
N PRO A 24 13.52 -19.25 10.69
CA PRO A 24 13.65 -18.90 9.29
C PRO A 24 12.27 -18.61 8.68
N PHE A 25 12.08 -17.40 8.17
CA PHE A 25 10.90 -17.00 7.41
C PHE A 25 11.19 -17.08 5.91
N SER A 26 10.26 -17.66 5.17
CA SER A 26 10.27 -17.66 3.71
C SER A 26 9.50 -16.46 3.14
N ALA A 27 9.74 -16.13 1.86
CA ALA A 27 8.97 -15.11 1.16
C ALA A 27 7.47 -15.44 1.08
N ASP A 28 7.11 -16.74 1.05
CA ASP A 28 5.72 -17.20 1.04
C ASP A 28 4.97 -16.94 2.35
N GLN A 29 5.70 -16.72 3.45
CA GLN A 29 5.14 -16.36 4.75
C GLN A 29 4.99 -14.84 4.94
N VAL A 30 5.38 -14.05 3.94
CA VAL A 30 5.34 -12.60 4.00
C VAL A 30 4.34 -12.06 3.00
N ILE A 31 3.47 -11.18 3.49
CA ILE A 31 2.51 -10.42 2.69
C ILE A 31 2.65 -8.98 3.14
N LEU A 32 3.11 -8.15 2.22
CA LEU A 32 3.25 -6.70 2.36
C LEU A 32 1.98 -6.01 1.86
N SER A 33 1.86 -4.72 2.11
CA SER A 33 0.71 -3.91 1.67
C SER A 33 0.44 -4.09 0.18
N HIS A 34 1.50 -4.05 -0.64
CA HIS A 34 1.44 -4.10 -2.10
C HIS A 34 1.40 -5.51 -2.69
N THR A 35 1.63 -6.57 -1.90
CA THR A 35 1.61 -7.96 -2.40
C THR A 35 0.31 -8.32 -3.13
N PRO A 36 -0.90 -7.96 -2.64
CA PRO A 36 -2.14 -8.25 -3.35
C PRO A 36 -2.26 -7.55 -4.72
N LEU A 37 -1.57 -6.41 -4.91
CA LEU A 37 -1.62 -5.68 -6.19
C LEU A 37 -1.00 -6.47 -7.36
N ARG A 38 -0.29 -7.57 -7.08
CA ARG A 38 0.13 -8.54 -8.11
C ARG A 38 -1.03 -9.06 -8.96
N ASP A 39 -2.24 -9.12 -8.40
CA ASP A 39 -3.42 -9.59 -9.14
C ASP A 39 -3.85 -8.63 -10.26
N LEU A 40 -3.29 -7.42 -10.30
CA LEU A 40 -3.52 -6.45 -11.38
C LEU A 40 -2.60 -6.70 -12.60
N VAL A 41 -1.52 -7.46 -12.45
CA VAL A 41 -0.53 -7.73 -13.51
C VAL A 41 -1.14 -8.31 -14.80
N PRO A 42 -2.10 -9.26 -14.75
CA PRO A 42 -2.73 -9.76 -15.98
C PRO A 42 -3.39 -8.67 -16.84
N ARG A 43 -3.78 -7.54 -16.24
CA ARG A 43 -4.48 -6.45 -16.92
C ARG A 43 -3.61 -5.23 -17.19
N LEU A 44 -2.69 -4.91 -16.27
CA LEU A 44 -1.85 -3.70 -16.30
C LEU A 44 -0.37 -3.99 -16.56
N GLY A 45 0.05 -5.25 -16.67
CA GLY A 45 1.46 -5.65 -16.73
C GLY A 45 2.25 -5.05 -17.89
N THR A 46 1.60 -4.79 -19.02
CA THR A 46 2.20 -4.16 -20.22
C THR A 46 1.88 -2.67 -20.36
N SER A 47 1.05 -2.14 -19.46
CA SER A 47 0.67 -0.73 -19.40
C SER A 47 1.70 0.07 -18.61
N ARG A 48 1.83 1.35 -18.93
CA ARG A 48 2.60 2.28 -18.12
C ARG A 48 1.88 2.52 -16.79
N VAL A 49 2.57 2.29 -15.69
CA VAL A 49 2.03 2.47 -14.33
C VAL A 49 3.01 3.28 -13.50
N LEU A 50 2.49 4.30 -12.81
CA LEU A 50 3.27 5.12 -11.90
C LEU A 50 3.22 4.51 -10.51
N ILE A 51 4.39 4.25 -9.92
CA ILE A 51 4.52 3.61 -8.61
C ILE A 51 4.92 4.65 -7.58
N VAL A 52 4.12 4.77 -6.52
CA VAL A 52 4.45 5.62 -5.37
C VAL A 52 5.05 4.78 -4.25
N GLY A 53 6.24 5.17 -3.80
CA GLY A 53 7.00 4.53 -2.73
C GLY A 53 8.50 4.56 -3.03
N GLU A 54 9.32 4.55 -1.98
CA GLU A 54 10.77 4.63 -2.15
C GLU A 54 11.32 3.38 -2.85
N ASN A 55 12.01 3.56 -3.97
CA ASN A 55 12.57 2.49 -4.80
C ASN A 55 11.57 1.37 -5.18
N CYS A 56 10.26 1.68 -5.20
CA CYS A 56 9.22 0.69 -5.44
C CYS A 56 9.04 0.33 -6.92
N GLY A 57 9.62 1.10 -7.85
CA GLY A 57 9.58 0.80 -9.29
C GLY A 57 10.17 -0.58 -9.60
N ALA A 58 11.32 -0.92 -9.01
CA ALA A 58 11.95 -2.23 -9.16
C ALA A 58 11.10 -3.37 -8.57
N VAL A 59 10.43 -3.11 -7.44
CA VAL A 59 9.51 -4.08 -6.82
C VAL A 59 8.34 -4.37 -7.77
N ALA A 60 7.70 -3.34 -8.33
CA ALA A 60 6.62 -3.49 -9.28
C ALA A 60 7.06 -4.23 -10.57
N ARG A 61 8.24 -3.89 -11.12
CA ARG A 61 8.80 -4.60 -12.28
C ARG A 61 9.03 -6.09 -11.99
N SER A 62 9.50 -6.44 -10.79
CA SER A 62 9.66 -7.84 -10.38
C SER A 62 8.34 -8.61 -10.29
N TYR A 63 7.21 -7.92 -10.11
CA TYR A 63 5.88 -8.54 -10.08
C TYR A 63 5.33 -8.78 -11.49
N GLY A 64 5.90 -8.13 -12.51
CA GLY A 64 5.47 -8.23 -13.91
C GLY A 64 4.86 -6.95 -14.49
N PHE A 65 4.90 -5.81 -13.76
CA PHE A 65 4.57 -4.50 -14.35
C PHE A 65 5.77 -4.00 -15.16
N VAL A 66 5.85 -4.41 -16.43
CA VAL A 66 7.04 -4.22 -17.29
C VAL A 66 7.38 -2.75 -17.50
N LYS A 67 6.36 -1.89 -17.65
CA LYS A 67 6.50 -0.44 -17.83
C LYS A 67 6.22 0.34 -16.54
N ALA A 68 6.44 -0.28 -15.38
CA ALA A 68 6.36 0.44 -14.11
C ALA A 68 7.54 1.39 -13.97
N GLU A 69 7.26 2.60 -13.52
CA GLU A 69 8.23 3.60 -13.11
C GLU A 69 7.84 4.21 -11.77
N ASP A 70 8.81 4.53 -10.92
CA ASP A 70 8.52 5.26 -9.69
C ASP A 70 8.48 6.77 -9.86
N VAL A 71 8.06 7.49 -8.82
CA VAL A 71 7.94 8.96 -8.84
C VAL A 71 9.26 9.65 -9.16
N ARG A 72 10.41 9.10 -8.72
CA ARG A 72 11.73 9.68 -9.01
C ARG A 72 12.06 9.50 -10.50
N GLU A 73 11.87 8.28 -11.03
CA GLU A 73 12.05 7.97 -12.46
C GLU A 73 11.14 8.86 -13.34
N PHE A 74 9.88 9.04 -12.93
CA PHE A 74 8.91 9.89 -13.62
C PHE A 74 9.30 11.37 -13.59
N SER A 75 9.67 11.89 -12.40
CA SER A 75 10.10 13.27 -12.20
C SER A 75 11.40 13.59 -12.96
N ALA A 76 12.32 12.62 -13.05
CA ALA A 76 13.56 12.79 -13.81
C ALA A 76 13.29 13.00 -15.31
N ARG A 77 12.34 12.26 -15.89
CA ARG A 77 11.93 12.43 -17.30
C ARG A 77 11.06 13.67 -17.53
N HIS A 78 10.39 14.17 -16.51
CA HIS A 78 9.46 15.30 -16.60
C HIS A 78 9.85 16.45 -15.65
N PRO A 79 11.04 17.04 -15.80
CA PRO A 79 11.63 17.93 -14.80
C PRO A 79 10.87 19.25 -14.60
N SER A 80 10.03 19.67 -15.56
CA SER A 80 9.25 20.91 -15.44
C SER A 80 7.99 20.75 -14.59
N LEU A 81 7.48 19.53 -14.40
CA LEU A 81 6.25 19.27 -13.64
C LEU A 81 6.41 19.55 -12.15
N PHE A 82 7.63 19.46 -11.62
CA PHE A 82 7.94 19.85 -10.25
C PHE A 82 9.31 20.57 -10.16
N PRO A 83 9.38 21.87 -10.46
CA PRO A 83 10.67 22.56 -10.63
C PRO A 83 11.47 22.77 -9.33
N ARG A 84 10.86 22.58 -8.15
CA ARG A 84 11.52 22.77 -6.85
C ARG A 84 11.98 21.45 -6.23
N ARG A 85 12.66 20.61 -7.00
CA ARG A 85 13.18 19.32 -6.53
C ARG A 85 14.18 19.51 -5.39
N ARG A 86 14.08 18.65 -4.38
CA ARG A 86 14.91 18.71 -3.16
C ARG A 86 16.38 18.34 -3.40
N ALA A 87 16.68 17.67 -4.52
CA ALA A 87 17.99 17.11 -4.83
C ALA A 87 18.56 17.51 -6.21
N ALA A 88 17.88 18.34 -7.00
CA ALA A 88 18.45 18.78 -8.27
C ALA A 88 19.60 19.76 -7.95
N ALA A 89 20.83 19.37 -8.28
CA ALA A 89 21.91 20.34 -8.43
C ALA A 89 21.43 21.41 -9.44
N PRO A 90 21.69 22.71 -9.19
CA PRO A 90 21.14 23.79 -10.00
C PRO A 90 21.54 23.77 -11.49
N ASP A 91 22.47 22.90 -11.88
CA ASP A 91 23.03 22.78 -13.24
C ASP A 91 22.67 21.47 -13.99
N GLU A 92 21.83 20.59 -13.42
CA GLU A 92 21.43 19.30 -14.04
C GLU A 92 19.95 19.26 -14.47
N ALA A 93 19.36 20.41 -14.79
CA ALA A 93 18.10 20.40 -15.52
C ALA A 93 18.40 20.01 -16.98
N GLU A 94 18.39 18.71 -17.28
CA GLU A 94 18.32 18.24 -18.66
C GLU A 94 17.14 18.93 -19.35
N GLU A 95 17.35 19.39 -20.59
CA GLU A 95 16.26 19.98 -21.37
C GLU A 95 15.13 18.96 -21.47
N GLU A 96 13.94 19.36 -21.02
CA GLU A 96 12.76 18.53 -21.15
C GLU A 96 12.46 18.33 -22.63
N ASP A 97 12.49 17.08 -23.08
CA ASP A 97 12.13 16.74 -24.45
C ASP A 97 10.61 16.89 -24.60
N LYS A 98 10.22 18.01 -25.20
CA LYS A 98 8.83 18.41 -25.43
C LYS A 98 8.13 17.56 -26.49
N ASP A 99 8.89 16.76 -27.23
CA ASP A 99 8.37 15.83 -28.24
C ASP A 99 8.27 14.38 -27.70
N LEU A 100 8.51 14.17 -26.38
CA LEU A 100 8.29 12.89 -25.71
C LEU A 100 6.83 12.45 -25.86
N THR A 101 6.62 11.45 -26.70
CA THR A 101 5.33 10.78 -26.89
C THR A 101 5.34 9.46 -26.15
N ASP A 102 5.08 9.51 -24.84
CA ASP A 102 4.94 8.30 -24.04
C ASP A 102 3.51 7.76 -24.08
N ASP A 103 3.37 6.45 -23.84
CA ASP A 103 2.07 5.87 -23.54
C ASP A 103 1.45 6.60 -22.32
N PRO A 104 0.13 6.85 -22.30
CA PRO A 104 -0.54 7.39 -21.13
C PRO A 104 -0.37 6.48 -19.92
N VAL A 105 -0.12 7.08 -18.76
CA VAL A 105 -0.13 6.36 -17.47
C VAL A 105 -1.53 5.80 -17.23
N ARG A 106 -1.66 4.48 -17.09
CA ARG A 106 -2.95 3.80 -16.92
C ARG A 106 -3.34 3.58 -15.46
N ALA A 107 -2.36 3.56 -14.56
CA ALA A 107 -2.63 3.45 -13.14
C ALA A 107 -1.53 4.10 -12.31
N VAL A 108 -1.92 4.58 -11.13
CA VAL A 108 -1.05 5.01 -10.04
C VAL A 108 -1.21 4.02 -8.89
N LEU A 109 -0.12 3.33 -8.52
CA LEU A 109 -0.12 2.30 -7.48
C LEU A 109 0.75 2.76 -6.30
N PHE A 110 0.13 3.04 -5.16
CA PHE A 110 0.83 3.41 -3.93
C PHE A 110 1.30 2.16 -3.20
N PHE A 111 2.54 1.75 -3.44
CA PHE A 111 3.17 0.60 -2.80
C PHE A 111 3.66 0.93 -1.38
N GLU A 112 4.09 2.17 -1.16
CA GLU A 112 4.56 2.67 0.13
C GLU A 112 4.21 4.16 0.30
N ASP A 113 4.67 4.76 1.40
CA ASP A 113 4.64 6.19 1.60
C ASP A 113 5.63 6.87 0.63
N PRO A 114 5.29 8.04 0.05
CA PRO A 114 6.18 8.77 -0.83
C PRO A 114 7.35 9.36 -0.05
N GLU A 115 8.48 9.51 -0.73
CA GLU A 115 9.65 10.16 -0.16
C GLU A 115 9.46 11.68 -0.03
N ASP A 116 8.92 12.31 -1.07
CA ASP A 116 8.50 13.70 -1.05
C ASP A 116 7.01 13.79 -1.38
N LEU A 117 6.24 14.14 -0.35
CA LEU A 117 4.78 14.25 -0.46
C LEU A 117 4.35 15.37 -1.41
N GLY A 118 5.07 16.49 -1.45
CA GLY A 118 4.70 17.63 -2.28
C GLY A 118 4.87 17.31 -3.76
N GLU A 119 6.02 16.74 -4.11
CA GLU A 119 6.32 16.26 -5.46
C GLU A 119 5.33 15.18 -5.90
N THR A 120 5.12 14.17 -5.04
CA THR A 120 4.18 13.08 -5.35
C THR A 120 2.76 13.59 -5.58
N LEU A 121 2.25 14.48 -4.71
CA LEU A 121 0.90 15.02 -4.87
C LEU A 121 0.76 15.83 -6.16
N GLN A 122 1.77 16.64 -6.53
CA GLN A 122 1.75 17.39 -7.79
C GLN A 122 1.69 16.44 -8.99
N LEU A 123 2.64 15.50 -9.09
CA LEU A 123 2.77 14.62 -10.25
C LEU A 123 1.57 13.68 -10.40
N VAL A 124 1.08 13.11 -9.31
CA VAL A 124 -0.12 12.25 -9.34
C VAL A 124 -1.36 13.07 -9.70
N LEU A 125 -1.48 14.30 -9.22
CA LEU A 125 -2.60 15.17 -9.58
C LEU A 125 -2.55 15.52 -11.08
N ASP A 126 -1.40 15.86 -11.63
CA ASP A 126 -1.27 16.19 -13.06
C ASP A 126 -1.60 14.98 -13.94
N VAL A 127 -1.10 13.79 -13.58
CA VAL A 127 -1.47 12.52 -14.23
C VAL A 127 -2.98 12.28 -14.21
N LEU A 128 -3.65 12.53 -13.07
CA LEU A 128 -5.09 12.36 -12.98
C LEU A 128 -5.84 13.38 -13.84
N LEU A 129 -5.50 14.66 -13.72
CA LEU A 129 -6.22 15.73 -14.39
C LEU A 129 -6.12 15.65 -15.91
N THR A 130 -5.06 15.04 -16.42
CA THR A 130 -4.79 14.83 -17.85
C THR A 130 -5.19 13.44 -18.36
N ASN A 131 -5.74 12.57 -17.50
CA ASN A 131 -6.00 11.17 -17.82
C ASN A 131 -4.76 10.40 -18.36
N GLY A 132 -3.59 10.68 -17.77
CA GLY A 132 -2.37 9.88 -17.97
C GLY A 132 -1.32 10.50 -18.87
N ASP A 133 -1.63 11.61 -19.55
CA ASP A 133 -0.70 12.35 -20.41
C ASP A 133 -0.36 13.72 -19.77
N PRO A 134 0.74 13.84 -19.00
CA PRO A 134 1.02 15.07 -18.24
C PRO A 134 1.21 16.33 -19.09
N TYR A 135 1.41 16.21 -20.41
CA TYR A 135 1.48 17.34 -21.36
C TYR A 135 0.21 17.52 -22.19
N GLY A 136 -0.74 16.60 -22.04
CA GLY A 136 -2.04 16.63 -22.69
C GLY A 136 -3.00 17.64 -22.07
N PRO A 137 -4.23 17.75 -22.63
CA PRO A 137 -5.27 18.60 -22.07
C PRO A 137 -5.65 18.13 -20.66
N ARG A 138 -6.06 19.05 -19.80
CA ARG A 138 -6.54 18.72 -18.45
C ARG A 138 -7.97 18.24 -18.53
N SER A 139 -8.17 17.07 -19.15
CA SER A 139 -9.44 16.44 -19.45
C SER A 139 -10.45 16.47 -18.30
N LEU A 140 -10.02 16.31 -17.04
CA LEU A 140 -10.92 16.35 -15.88
C LEU A 140 -11.33 17.75 -15.44
N VAL A 141 -10.58 18.78 -15.85
CA VAL A 141 -10.88 20.21 -15.62
C VAL A 141 -11.63 20.81 -16.79
N ASP A 142 -11.29 20.41 -18.02
CA ASP A 142 -11.76 21.07 -19.24
C ASP A 142 -13.11 20.50 -19.73
N ASP A 143 -13.43 19.26 -19.37
CA ASP A 143 -14.69 18.60 -19.74
C ASP A 143 -15.38 17.98 -18.51
N ALA A 144 -16.54 18.52 -18.14
CA ALA A 144 -17.38 18.00 -17.06
C ALA A 144 -17.92 16.58 -17.32
N LYS A 145 -17.94 16.12 -18.58
CA LYS A 145 -18.38 14.77 -18.95
C LYS A 145 -17.25 13.75 -18.97
N SER A 146 -15.99 14.20 -18.96
CA SER A 146 -14.84 13.30 -18.90
C SER A 146 -14.89 12.46 -17.62
N ALA A 147 -14.50 11.20 -17.70
CA ALA A 147 -14.38 10.30 -16.55
C ALA A 147 -12.91 10.13 -16.19
N GLN A 148 -12.63 9.75 -14.93
CA GLN A 148 -11.28 9.38 -14.53
C GLN A 148 -10.92 8.04 -15.21
N GLU A 149 -9.93 8.05 -16.09
CA GLU A 149 -9.46 6.84 -16.79
C GLU A 149 -8.27 6.18 -16.10
N VAL A 150 -7.49 6.97 -15.34
CA VAL A 150 -6.34 6.48 -14.59
C VAL A 150 -6.80 5.84 -13.30
N GLU A 151 -6.47 4.57 -13.09
CA GLU A 151 -6.79 3.89 -11.85
C GLU A 151 -5.87 4.31 -10.71
N VAL A 152 -6.42 4.47 -9.50
CA VAL A 152 -5.63 4.75 -8.31
C VAL A 152 -5.81 3.66 -7.28
N TRP A 153 -4.71 3.06 -6.85
CA TRP A 153 -4.69 1.99 -5.86
C TRP A 153 -3.82 2.38 -4.66
N PHE A 154 -4.42 2.43 -3.48
CA PHE A 154 -3.71 2.56 -2.20
C PHE A 154 -3.52 1.18 -1.59
N SER A 155 -2.30 0.85 -1.18
CA SER A 155 -2.00 -0.46 -0.58
C SER A 155 -2.15 -0.49 0.95
N ASN A 156 -2.31 0.67 1.57
CA ASN A 156 -2.52 0.81 3.00
C ASN A 156 -3.67 1.78 3.31
N ALA A 157 -4.68 1.30 4.03
CA ALA A 157 -5.84 2.08 4.45
C ALA A 157 -5.62 2.92 5.72
N ASP A 158 -4.52 2.68 6.45
CA ASP A 158 -4.30 3.30 7.75
C ASP A 158 -4.04 4.81 7.60
N LEU A 159 -4.67 5.62 8.45
CA LEU A 159 -4.37 7.06 8.53
C LEU A 159 -3.03 7.32 9.23
N VAL A 160 -2.73 6.50 10.24
CA VAL A 160 -1.55 6.61 11.09
C VAL A 160 -0.99 5.24 11.44
N TYR A 161 0.29 5.18 11.78
CA TYR A 161 0.96 3.99 12.32
C TYR A 161 1.77 4.32 13.58
N ALA A 162 2.00 3.31 14.41
CA ALA A 162 2.92 3.38 15.55
C ALA A 162 4.36 3.10 15.11
N GLY A 163 5.28 4.00 15.43
CA GLY A 163 6.70 3.89 15.10
C GLY A 163 7.59 4.26 16.30
N LEU A 164 8.83 4.70 16.04
CA LEU A 164 9.76 5.10 17.09
C LEU A 164 9.39 6.41 17.80
N ALA A 165 8.58 7.25 17.17
CA ALA A 165 8.13 8.51 17.74
C ALA A 165 7.09 8.29 18.85
N ARG A 166 7.05 9.20 19.84
CA ARG A 166 6.07 9.16 20.94
C ARG A 166 4.62 9.14 20.46
N HIS A 167 4.34 9.83 19.36
CA HIS A 167 2.99 9.97 18.80
C HIS A 167 2.91 9.29 17.42
N PRO A 168 1.76 8.67 17.07
CA PRO A 168 1.57 8.05 15.76
C PRO A 168 1.94 8.99 14.61
N ARG A 169 2.54 8.43 13.55
CA ARG A 169 2.92 9.15 12.33
C ARG A 169 1.89 8.87 11.24
N MET A 170 1.69 9.82 10.34
CA MET A 170 0.80 9.65 9.19
C MET A 170 1.38 8.64 8.19
N THR A 171 0.51 7.98 7.42
CA THR A 171 0.85 7.07 6.31
C THR A 171 -0.21 7.21 5.21
N GLN A 172 -0.22 6.35 4.19
CA GLN A 172 -1.05 6.45 2.98
C GLN A 172 -2.49 6.96 3.13
N GLY A 173 -3.21 6.63 4.21
CA GLY A 173 -4.55 7.15 4.43
C GLY A 173 -4.61 8.69 4.48
N SER A 174 -3.56 9.36 4.96
CA SER A 174 -3.49 10.83 4.94
C SER A 174 -3.23 11.36 3.52
N TYR A 175 -2.39 10.68 2.74
CA TYR A 175 -2.07 11.10 1.37
C TYR A 175 -3.26 10.96 0.45
N ARG A 176 -4.06 9.91 0.64
CA ARG A 176 -5.35 9.77 -0.04
C ARG A 176 -6.27 10.96 0.24
N LEU A 177 -6.37 11.40 1.50
CA LEU A 177 -7.17 12.58 1.87
C LEU A 177 -6.65 13.86 1.22
N CYS A 178 -5.33 14.05 1.20
CA CYS A 178 -4.70 15.19 0.51
C CYS A 178 -5.04 15.18 -0.99
N LEU A 179 -4.83 14.05 -1.67
CA LEU A 179 -5.08 13.91 -3.10
C LEU A 179 -6.56 14.10 -3.44
N GLN A 180 -7.47 13.54 -2.65
CA GLN A 180 -8.91 13.76 -2.77
C GLN A 180 -9.28 15.24 -2.71
N THR A 181 -8.72 15.95 -1.73
CA THR A 181 -8.99 17.38 -1.53
C THR A 181 -8.46 18.22 -2.69
N LEU A 182 -7.24 17.91 -3.15
CA LEU A 182 -6.61 18.59 -4.27
C LEU A 182 -7.36 18.37 -5.59
N LEU A 183 -7.75 17.12 -5.89
CA LEU A 183 -8.53 16.81 -7.09
C LEU A 183 -9.88 17.52 -7.10
N ALA A 184 -10.62 17.45 -5.99
CA ALA A 184 -11.92 18.14 -5.87
C ALA A 184 -11.76 19.65 -6.05
N SER A 185 -10.72 20.24 -5.45
CA SER A 185 -10.44 21.67 -5.55
C SER A 185 -10.05 22.08 -6.98
N ALA A 186 -9.19 21.31 -7.64
CA ALA A 186 -8.73 21.57 -9.01
C ALA A 186 -9.86 21.44 -10.05
N THR A 187 -10.93 20.71 -9.72
CA THR A 187 -12.05 20.41 -10.63
C THR A 187 -13.35 21.12 -10.21
N THR A 188 -13.25 22.16 -9.37
CA THR A 188 -14.39 22.90 -8.82
C THR A 188 -15.30 23.46 -9.92
N GLU A 189 -14.73 24.03 -10.99
CA GLU A 189 -15.48 24.58 -12.13
C GLU A 189 -16.27 23.50 -12.90
N THR A 190 -15.86 22.25 -12.78
CA THR A 190 -16.55 21.06 -13.32
C THR A 190 -17.35 20.28 -12.26
N GLY A 191 -17.65 20.91 -11.12
CA GLY A 191 -18.51 20.34 -10.08
C GLY A 191 -17.79 19.65 -8.92
N GLY A 192 -16.46 19.74 -8.84
CA GLY A 192 -15.67 19.19 -7.73
C GLY A 192 -15.69 17.66 -7.70
N ARG A 193 -14.79 17.05 -8.48
CA ARG A 193 -14.75 15.60 -8.67
C ARG A 193 -14.21 14.87 -7.44
N ALA A 194 -14.89 13.80 -7.06
CA ALA A 194 -14.37 12.86 -6.07
C ALA A 194 -13.31 11.94 -6.72
N LEU A 195 -12.24 11.64 -5.97
CA LEU A 195 -11.24 10.68 -6.42
C LEU A 195 -11.83 9.26 -6.47
N GLU A 196 -11.79 8.65 -7.66
CA GLU A 196 -12.10 7.24 -7.85
C GLU A 196 -10.84 6.42 -7.53
N ALA A 197 -10.76 5.86 -6.33
CA ALA A 197 -9.61 5.08 -5.89
C ALA A 197 -10.02 3.84 -5.12
N THR A 198 -9.28 2.75 -5.33
CA THR A 198 -9.41 1.52 -4.56
C THR A 198 -8.36 1.48 -3.46
N THR A 199 -8.76 1.01 -2.28
CA THR A 199 -7.83 0.81 -1.16
C THR A 199 -7.80 -0.66 -0.81
N VAL A 200 -6.61 -1.24 -0.85
CA VAL A 200 -6.30 -2.60 -0.40
C VAL A 200 -5.50 -2.52 0.91
N GLY A 201 -4.89 -3.62 1.32
CA GLY A 201 -4.34 -3.76 2.67
C GLY A 201 -5.44 -4.16 3.64
N LYS A 202 -5.07 -4.43 4.88
CA LYS A 202 -6.07 -4.73 5.92
C LYS A 202 -6.97 -3.51 6.13
N PRO A 203 -8.30 -3.69 6.28
CA PRO A 203 -9.04 -4.95 6.43
C PRO A 203 -9.64 -5.52 5.14
N SER A 204 -9.15 -5.17 3.95
CA SER A 204 -9.77 -5.58 2.68
C SER A 204 -9.81 -7.10 2.49
N ARG A 205 -10.90 -7.58 1.85
CA ARG A 205 -11.07 -8.98 1.46
C ARG A 205 -9.94 -9.45 0.55
N MET A 206 -9.49 -8.62 -0.39
CA MET A 206 -8.36 -8.92 -1.29
C MET A 206 -7.08 -9.29 -0.52
N THR A 207 -6.76 -8.55 0.55
CA THR A 207 -5.63 -8.87 1.42
C THR A 207 -5.82 -10.19 2.18
N GLY A 208 -7.03 -10.45 2.68
CA GLY A 208 -7.36 -11.70 3.35
C GLY A 208 -7.29 -12.91 2.42
N GLU A 209 -7.79 -12.80 1.20
CA GLU A 209 -7.73 -13.86 0.18
C GLU A 209 -6.29 -14.14 -0.26
N ALA A 210 -5.46 -13.10 -0.44
CA ALA A 210 -4.03 -13.27 -0.69
C ALA A 210 -3.33 -14.01 0.47
N ALA A 211 -3.72 -13.72 1.72
CA ALA A 211 -3.21 -14.40 2.90
C ALA A 211 -3.65 -15.87 3.00
N LEU A 212 -4.92 -16.13 2.75
CA LEU A 212 -5.45 -17.48 2.72
C LEU A 212 -4.77 -18.33 1.64
N ALA A 213 -4.61 -17.79 0.44
CA ALA A 213 -3.95 -18.48 -0.67
C ALA A 213 -2.49 -18.84 -0.34
N ARG A 214 -1.75 -17.95 0.33
CA ARG A 214 -0.37 -18.23 0.80
C ARG A 214 -0.34 -19.25 1.93
N LEU A 215 -1.31 -19.21 2.84
CA LEU A 215 -1.42 -20.17 3.94
C LEU A 215 -1.71 -21.58 3.42
N LEU A 216 -2.68 -21.73 2.51
CA LEU A 216 -3.04 -23.02 1.92
C LEU A 216 -1.90 -23.67 1.14
N ARG A 217 -0.98 -22.89 0.56
CA ARG A 217 0.23 -23.43 -0.07
C ARG A 217 1.25 -24.00 0.92
N GLN A 218 1.13 -23.64 2.20
CA GLN A 218 2.01 -24.11 3.26
C GLN A 218 1.40 -25.28 4.06
N THR A 219 0.15 -25.63 3.79
CA THR A 219 -0.54 -26.78 4.39
C THR A 219 -0.37 -28.02 3.52
N PRO A 220 -0.63 -29.23 4.06
CA PRO A 220 -0.67 -30.45 3.27
C PRO A 220 -1.60 -30.34 2.04
N GLY A 221 -1.26 -31.07 0.98
CA GLY A 221 -2.05 -31.08 -0.24
C GLY A 221 -3.51 -31.50 0.02
N GLY A 222 -4.45 -30.72 -0.50
CA GLY A 222 -5.89 -30.97 -0.35
C GLY A 222 -6.55 -30.31 0.87
N THR A 223 -5.78 -29.67 1.75
CA THR A 223 -6.33 -28.82 2.81
C THR A 223 -7.15 -27.68 2.20
N LYS A 224 -8.35 -27.47 2.73
CA LYS A 224 -9.26 -26.38 2.34
C LYS A 224 -9.31 -25.31 3.42
N ALA A 225 -9.90 -24.17 3.08
CA ALA A 225 -10.06 -23.07 4.03
C ALA A 225 -10.90 -23.47 5.25
N GLU A 226 -11.96 -24.28 5.05
CA GLU A 226 -12.82 -24.77 6.13
C GLU A 226 -12.11 -25.73 7.11
N ASP A 227 -10.96 -26.30 6.73
CA ASP A 227 -10.18 -27.20 7.58
C ASP A 227 -9.26 -26.43 8.55
N LEU A 228 -9.17 -25.10 8.42
CA LEU A 228 -8.23 -24.26 9.16
C LEU A 228 -8.94 -23.36 10.17
N GLU A 229 -8.42 -23.37 11.40
CA GLU A 229 -8.71 -22.29 12.35
C GLU A 229 -7.67 -21.18 12.18
N ILE A 230 -8.08 -20.07 11.57
CA ILE A 230 -7.19 -18.94 11.27
C ILE A 230 -7.39 -17.84 12.31
N TRP A 231 -6.26 -17.32 12.80
CA TRP A 231 -6.21 -16.21 13.74
C TRP A 231 -5.49 -15.01 13.10
N THR A 232 -6.11 -13.83 13.13
CA THR A 232 -5.38 -12.58 12.98
C THR A 232 -4.86 -12.14 14.33
N VAL A 233 -3.59 -11.73 14.38
CA VAL A 233 -2.97 -11.24 15.61
C VAL A 233 -2.33 -9.89 15.31
N GLY A 234 -2.71 -8.87 16.07
CA GLY A 234 -2.21 -7.52 15.86
C GLY A 234 -2.71 -6.52 16.88
N ASP A 235 -2.31 -5.27 16.73
CA ASP A 235 -2.45 -4.19 17.70
C ASP A 235 -3.45 -3.11 17.28
N ASN A 236 -3.96 -3.16 16.03
CA ASN A 236 -4.86 -2.15 15.50
C ASN A 236 -6.28 -2.72 15.29
N PRO A 237 -7.27 -2.32 16.11
CA PRO A 237 -8.65 -2.77 15.96
C PRO A 237 -9.25 -2.51 14.57
N ARG A 238 -8.91 -1.38 13.93
CA ARG A 238 -9.46 -1.00 12.62
C ARG A 238 -8.80 -1.71 11.44
N SER A 239 -7.72 -2.46 11.69
CA SER A 239 -6.92 -3.12 10.66
C SER A 239 -6.85 -4.63 10.89
N ASP A 240 -6.21 -5.08 11.98
CA ASP A 240 -5.99 -6.51 12.26
C ASP A 240 -7.26 -7.25 12.67
N VAL A 241 -8.02 -6.65 13.59
CA VAL A 241 -9.27 -7.23 14.10
C VAL A 241 -10.35 -7.14 13.01
N ALA A 242 -10.45 -6.00 12.33
CA ALA A 242 -11.35 -5.81 11.21
C ALA A 242 -11.08 -6.76 10.03
N LEU A 243 -9.82 -7.16 9.77
CA LEU A 243 -9.53 -8.18 8.76
C LEU A 243 -10.12 -9.53 9.16
N ALA A 244 -10.00 -9.92 10.43
CA ALA A 244 -10.61 -11.16 10.92
C ALA A 244 -12.13 -11.14 10.74
N GLU A 245 -12.80 -10.04 11.10
CA GLU A 245 -14.23 -9.88 10.86
C GLU A 245 -14.59 -10.02 9.37
N THR A 246 -13.84 -9.38 8.49
CA THR A 246 -14.05 -9.45 7.02
C THR A 246 -13.93 -10.88 6.48
N MET A 247 -12.99 -11.66 7.02
CA MET A 247 -12.69 -13.02 6.56
C MET A 247 -13.41 -14.11 7.35
N GLY A 248 -14.13 -13.77 8.43
CA GLY A 248 -14.72 -14.75 9.35
C GLY A 248 -13.68 -15.53 10.16
N TRP A 249 -12.52 -14.95 10.43
CA TRP A 249 -11.44 -15.53 11.23
C TRP A 249 -11.54 -15.13 12.70
N LYS A 250 -10.77 -15.79 13.57
CA LYS A 250 -10.60 -15.36 14.97
C LYS A 250 -9.59 -14.21 15.04
N SER A 251 -9.67 -13.39 16.08
CA SER A 251 -8.77 -12.26 16.30
C SER A 251 -8.23 -12.18 17.72
N ALA A 252 -6.93 -11.95 17.85
CA ALA A 252 -6.26 -11.62 19.10
C ALA A 252 -5.69 -10.20 19.02
N LEU A 253 -6.23 -9.31 19.85
CA LEU A 253 -5.77 -7.92 19.97
C LEU A 253 -4.69 -7.83 21.07
N VAL A 254 -3.49 -7.40 20.71
CA VAL A 254 -2.36 -7.25 21.64
C VAL A 254 -2.22 -5.82 22.14
N ARG A 255 -1.73 -5.63 23.39
CA ARG A 255 -1.54 -4.30 24.03
C ARG A 255 -0.18 -3.66 23.77
N THR A 256 0.58 -4.14 22.79
CA THR A 256 1.98 -3.75 22.55
C THR A 256 2.16 -2.72 21.42
N GLY A 257 1.08 -2.11 20.95
CA GLY A 257 1.11 -1.19 19.81
C GLY A 257 0.04 -0.09 19.86
N ILE A 258 -0.66 0.13 18.74
CA ILE A 258 -1.65 1.21 18.56
C ILE A 258 -2.72 1.21 19.64
N TRP A 259 -3.26 0.04 19.97
CA TRP A 259 -4.16 -0.12 21.11
C TRP A 259 -3.37 -0.55 22.35
N ASP A 260 -3.51 0.22 23.42
CA ASP A 260 -2.82 0.02 24.69
C ASP A 260 -3.72 -0.58 25.78
N GLY A 261 -5.02 -0.76 25.49
CA GLY A 261 -5.96 -1.32 26.43
C GLY A 261 -6.71 -0.34 27.32
N GLN A 262 -6.48 0.96 27.17
CA GLN A 262 -7.13 1.99 28.01
C GLN A 262 -8.53 2.35 27.52
N SER A 263 -8.87 2.03 26.27
CA SER A 263 -10.17 2.29 25.66
C SER A 263 -10.79 1.03 25.09
N GLU A 264 -12.11 1.06 24.91
CA GLU A 264 -12.82 -0.01 24.21
C GLU A 264 -12.36 -0.06 22.74
N PRO A 265 -12.01 -1.25 22.20
CA PRO A 265 -11.53 -1.35 20.84
C PRO A 265 -12.65 -1.01 19.84
N ALA A 266 -12.30 -0.29 18.78
CA ALA A 266 -13.26 0.12 17.75
C ALA A 266 -13.94 -1.04 17.01
N VAL A 267 -13.32 -2.22 17.03
CA VAL A 267 -13.87 -3.49 16.53
C VAL A 267 -13.60 -4.55 17.61
N LYS A 268 -14.62 -5.33 17.96
CA LYS A 268 -14.54 -6.30 19.06
C LYS A 268 -13.71 -7.53 18.67
N PRO A 269 -12.58 -7.82 19.35
CA PRO A 269 -11.78 -9.00 19.04
C PRO A 269 -12.36 -10.27 19.68
N THR A 270 -11.89 -11.44 19.24
CA THR A 270 -12.17 -12.71 19.93
C THR A 270 -11.54 -12.71 21.32
N ILE A 271 -10.32 -12.19 21.44
CA ILE A 271 -9.63 -12.03 22.72
C ILE A 271 -8.71 -10.80 22.74
N CYS A 272 -8.52 -10.22 23.92
CA CYS A 272 -7.49 -9.23 24.20
C CYS A 272 -6.42 -9.85 25.10
N VAL A 273 -5.16 -9.73 24.71
CA VAL A 273 -4.00 -10.28 25.44
C VAL A 273 -2.91 -9.21 25.59
N ASP A 274 -2.02 -9.39 26.56
CA ASP A 274 -0.96 -8.41 26.79
C ASP A 274 0.09 -8.41 25.67
N SER A 275 0.45 -9.60 25.15
CA SER A 275 1.48 -9.76 24.13
C SER A 275 1.24 -10.99 23.25
N PHE A 276 2.02 -11.11 22.16
CA PHE A 276 2.03 -12.34 21.35
C PHE A 276 2.44 -13.57 22.17
N GLY A 277 3.39 -13.43 23.11
CA GLY A 277 3.78 -14.53 24.00
C GLY A 277 2.63 -14.99 24.91
N SER A 278 1.86 -14.04 25.43
CA SER A 278 0.66 -14.32 26.24
C SER A 278 -0.40 -15.08 25.44
N LEU A 279 -0.56 -14.77 24.14
CA LEU A 279 -1.44 -15.53 23.26
C LEU A 279 -0.99 -16.98 23.09
N LEU A 280 0.31 -17.20 22.88
CA LEU A 280 0.86 -18.55 22.73
C LEU A 280 0.66 -19.38 24.00
N ASP A 281 0.84 -18.78 25.17
CA ASP A 281 0.59 -19.41 26.47
C ASP A 281 -0.87 -19.87 26.62
N GLU A 282 -1.81 -19.12 26.05
CA GLU A 282 -3.24 -19.42 26.10
C GLU A 282 -3.67 -20.47 25.07
N LEU A 283 -3.16 -20.37 23.83
CA LEU A 283 -3.50 -21.28 22.74
C LEU A 283 -2.75 -22.61 22.78
N LEU A 284 -1.53 -22.63 23.33
CA LEU A 284 -0.63 -23.79 23.37
C LEU A 284 -0.22 -24.13 24.82
N PRO A 285 -1.16 -24.40 25.74
CA PRO A 285 -0.87 -24.59 27.16
C PRO A 285 0.07 -25.79 27.44
N CYS A 286 0.19 -26.73 26.50
CA CYS A 286 0.97 -27.96 26.67
C CYS A 286 2.47 -27.85 26.35
N GLN A 287 2.99 -26.71 25.87
CA GLN A 287 4.44 -26.54 25.60
C GLN A 287 5.25 -26.04 26.80
N LYS A 288 4.63 -25.85 27.97
CA LYS A 288 5.33 -25.63 29.25
C LYS A 288 5.80 -26.97 29.83
N LYS A 289 6.78 -27.61 29.21
CA LYS A 289 7.54 -28.73 29.79
C LYS A 289 9.01 -28.59 29.50
#